data_AF-A0A1B6MEW3-F1
#
_entry.id   AF-A0A1B6MEW3-F1
#
_cell.length_a   1.000
_cell.length_b   1.000
_cell.length_c   1.000
_cell.angle_alpha   90.00
_cell.angle_beta   90.00
_cell.angle_gamma   90.00
#
_symmetry.space_group_name_H-M   'P 1'
#
loop_
_entity.id
_entity.type
_entity.pdbx_description
1 polymer ?
#
loop_
_entity_poly.entity_id
_entity_poly.type
_entity_poly.pdbx_seq_one_letter_code
_entity_poly.pdbx_strand_id
1 'polypeptide(L)'
;MADDEKRRIEEAKKAKQAEIDRKRAEVRRRMEEASKAKKAKKGFMTPERKKKLRLLLRKKAAEELKKEQERKAAERRRIIEERCGRPKSLDDANEADLQSLCTQYHNKIARLEGDKYDIEIKMMFRALEVK
;
A
#
# COMPACT_ATOMS: atom_id res chain seq x y z
N MET A 1 -12.78 -29.97 21.62
CA MET A 1 -11.36 -30.36 21.37
C MET A 1 -10.59 -29.29 20.61
N ALA A 2 -11.02 -28.87 19.41
CA ALA A 2 -10.29 -27.86 18.62
C ALA A 2 -10.31 -26.43 19.23
N ASP A 3 -11.40 -26.04 19.91
CA ASP A 3 -11.53 -24.69 20.47
C ASP A 3 -10.75 -24.50 21.79
N ASP A 4 -10.62 -25.55 22.60
CA ASP A 4 -9.80 -25.51 23.82
C ASP A 4 -8.30 -25.43 23.51
N GLU A 5 -7.86 -26.08 22.44
CA GLU A 5 -6.47 -26.00 21.97
C GLU A 5 -6.14 -24.61 21.42
N LYS A 6 -7.06 -23.99 20.67
CA LYS A 6 -6.94 -22.60 20.23
C LYS A 6 -6.86 -21.64 21.41
N ARG A 7 -7.69 -21.82 22.44
CA ARG A 7 -7.71 -20.96 23.64
C ARG A 7 -6.40 -21.05 24.42
N ARG A 8 -5.84 -22.26 24.58
CA ARG A 8 -4.53 -22.48 25.21
C ARG A 8 -3.38 -21.85 24.43
N ILE A 9 -3.40 -21.93 23.10
CA ILE A 9 -2.39 -21.30 22.24
C ILE A 9 -2.47 -19.77 22.34
N GLU A 10 -3.67 -19.20 22.41
CA GLU A 10 -3.89 -17.76 22.56
C GLU A 10 -3.46 -17.24 23.94
N GLU A 11 -3.80 -17.96 25.01
CA GLU A 11 -3.34 -17.66 26.37
C GLU A 11 -1.81 -17.73 26.49
N ALA A 12 -1.18 -18.74 25.88
CA ALA A 12 0.28 -18.85 25.84
C ALA A 12 0.95 -17.70 25.05
N LYS A 13 0.35 -17.26 23.94
CA LYS A 13 0.83 -16.08 23.18
C LYS A 13 0.67 -14.80 23.98
N LYS A 14 -0.46 -14.63 24.67
CA LYS A 14 -0.74 -13.46 25.52
C LYS A 14 0.21 -13.39 26.72
N ALA A 15 0.49 -14.52 27.37
CA ALA A 15 1.45 -14.61 28.47
C ALA A 15 2.88 -14.26 28.01
N LYS A 16 3.31 -14.80 26.85
CA LYS A 16 4.61 -14.47 26.25
C LYS A 16 4.71 -12.99 25.88
N GLN A 17 3.65 -12.42 25.33
CA GLN A 17 3.61 -11.00 24.97
C GLN A 17 3.67 -10.10 26.21
N ALA A 18 2.94 -10.45 27.28
CA ALA A 18 2.97 -9.73 28.55
C ALA A 18 4.36 -9.77 29.22
N GLU A 19 5.07 -10.90 29.16
CA GLU A 19 6.42 -11.02 29.69
C GLU A 19 7.42 -10.16 28.90
N ILE A 20 7.30 -10.13 27.57
CA ILE A 20 8.11 -9.27 26.70
C ILE A 20 7.86 -7.79 27.02
N ASP A 21 6.60 -7.38 27.20
CA ASP A 21 6.24 -6.00 27.49
C ASP A 21 6.68 -5.57 28.90
N ARG A 22 6.64 -6.48 29.89
CA ARG A 22 7.22 -6.25 31.22
C ARG A 22 8.73 -6.02 31.15
N LYS A 23 9.48 -6.89 30.44
CA LYS A 23 10.93 -6.72 30.24
C LYS A 23 11.28 -5.42 29.51
N ARG A 24 10.47 -5.03 28.52
CA ARG A 24 10.64 -3.76 27.79
C ARG A 24 10.39 -2.55 28.69
N ALA A 25 9.37 -2.60 29.56
CA ALA A 25 9.05 -1.54 30.49
C ALA A 25 10.15 -1.35 31.55
N GLU A 26 10.70 -2.45 32.07
CA GLU A 26 11.80 -2.41 33.04
C GLU A 26 13.08 -1.83 32.45
N VAL A 27 13.47 -2.27 31.24
CA VAL A 27 14.61 -1.70 30.50
C VAL A 27 14.39 -0.22 30.21
N ARG A 28 13.14 0.19 29.94
CA ARG A 28 12.78 1.60 29.73
C ARG A 28 12.91 2.41 31.02
N ARG A 29 12.42 1.90 32.15
CA ARG A 29 12.54 2.57 33.44
C ARG A 29 14.01 2.78 33.83
N ARG A 30 14.83 1.73 33.72
CA ARG A 30 16.28 1.78 34.02
C ARG A 30 17.04 2.80 33.16
N MET A 31 16.68 2.89 31.88
CA MET A 31 17.31 3.83 30.94
C MET A 31 16.84 5.27 31.14
N GLU A 32 15.59 5.50 31.61
CA GLU A 32 15.06 6.82 31.95
C GLU A 32 15.68 7.36 33.26
N GLU A 33 15.84 6.51 34.27
CA GLU A 33 16.51 6.84 35.53
C GLU A 33 17.99 7.24 35.29
N ALA A 34 18.70 6.50 34.42
CA ALA A 34 20.08 6.81 34.05
C ALA A 34 20.23 8.11 33.23
N SER A 35 19.18 8.53 32.52
CA SER A 35 19.18 9.77 31.73
C SER A 35 18.73 11.01 32.51
N LYS A 36 17.91 10.86 33.57
CA LYS A 36 17.60 11.94 34.52
C LYS A 36 18.84 12.40 35.31
N ALA A 37 19.76 11.49 35.60
CA ALA A 37 21.00 11.79 36.32
C ALA A 37 22.02 12.62 35.50
N LYS A 38 21.88 12.68 34.17
CA LYS A 38 22.74 13.49 33.28
C LYS A 38 21.89 14.51 32.51
N LYS A 39 21.68 15.68 33.13
CA LYS A 39 20.96 16.88 32.61
C LYS A 39 21.60 17.54 31.36
N ALA A 40 22.09 16.77 30.39
CA ALA A 40 22.67 17.31 29.16
C ALA A 40 22.20 16.51 27.94
N LYS A 41 21.11 16.98 27.29
CA LYS A 41 20.65 16.76 25.89
C LYS A 41 20.90 15.40 25.18
N LYS A 42 21.28 14.34 25.88
CA LYS A 42 21.44 12.97 25.40
C LYS A 42 20.11 12.28 25.66
N GLY A 43 19.22 12.34 24.67
CA GLY A 43 17.95 11.65 24.74
C GLY A 43 18.13 10.17 25.12
N PHE A 44 17.08 9.58 25.68
CA PHE A 44 16.97 8.20 26.19
C PHE A 44 17.65 7.08 25.36
N MET A 45 17.84 7.28 24.05
CA MET A 45 18.47 6.30 23.16
C MET A 45 19.94 6.62 22.91
N THR A 46 20.78 5.57 22.95
CA THR A 46 22.15 5.66 22.44
C THR A 46 22.16 6.04 20.94
N PRO A 47 23.17 6.77 20.46
CA PRO A 47 23.27 7.17 19.05
C PRO A 47 23.18 5.98 18.07
N GLU A 48 23.81 4.85 18.40
CA GLU A 48 23.77 3.61 17.61
C GLU A 48 22.36 3.01 17.53
N ARG A 49 21.64 2.95 18.66
CA ARG A 49 20.26 2.46 18.69
C ARG A 49 19.34 3.37 17.88
N LYS A 50 19.54 4.69 17.94
CA LYS A 50 18.79 5.66 17.14
C LYS A 50 19.08 5.50 15.64
N LYS A 51 20.34 5.24 15.26
CA LYS A 51 20.73 4.92 13.87
C LYS A 51 20.04 3.64 13.37
N LYS A 52 20.05 2.57 14.17
CA LYS A 52 19.37 1.30 13.84
C LYS A 52 17.85 1.48 13.71
N LEU A 53 17.23 2.25 14.60
CA LEU A 53 15.79 2.52 14.54
C LEU A 53 15.39 3.28 13.26
N ARG A 54 16.12 4.34 12.91
CA ARG A 54 15.85 5.07 11.65
C ARG A 54 15.98 4.19 10.42
N LEU A 55 16.97 3.30 10.40
CA LEU A 55 17.13 2.34 9.31
C LEU A 55 15.92 1.41 9.20
N LEU A 56 15.46 0.84 10.33
CA LEU A 56 14.29 -0.04 10.34
C LEU A 56 13.01 0.69 9.91
N LEU A 57 12.83 1.95 10.33
CA LEU A 57 11.67 2.75 9.91
C LEU A 57 11.67 3.03 8.41
N ARG A 58 12.82 3.35 7.81
CA ARG A 58 12.94 3.54 6.36
C ARG A 58 12.71 2.24 5.58
N LYS A 59 13.23 1.12 6.07
CA LYS A 59 12.98 -0.20 5.48
C LYS A 59 11.48 -0.52 5.49
N LYS A 60 10.82 -0.34 6.65
CA LYS A 60 9.37 -0.52 6.75
C LYS A 60 8.60 0.42 5.83
N ALA A 61 8.98 1.69 5.75
CA ALA A 61 8.34 2.65 4.85
C ALA A 61 8.50 2.25 3.38
N ALA A 62 9.67 1.75 2.98
CA ALA A 62 9.93 1.25 1.63
C ALA A 62 9.10 0.00 1.31
N GLU A 63 8.99 -0.94 2.25
CA GLU A 63 8.15 -2.13 2.11
C GLU A 63 6.67 -1.79 1.98
N GLU A 64 6.14 -0.90 2.84
CA GLU A 64 4.74 -0.45 2.76
C GLU A 64 4.48 0.31 1.45
N LEU A 65 5.42 1.15 0.99
CA LEU A 65 5.31 1.83 -0.31
C LEU A 65 5.25 0.83 -1.47
N LYS A 66 6.07 -0.21 -1.46
CA LYS A 66 6.04 -1.26 -2.49
C LYS A 66 4.71 -2.03 -2.46
N LYS A 67 4.22 -2.37 -1.27
CA LYS A 67 2.93 -3.05 -1.09
C LYS A 67 1.76 -2.21 -1.60
N GLU A 68 1.79 -0.90 -1.37
CA GLU A 68 0.80 0.02 -1.89
C GLU A 68 0.87 0.14 -3.42
N GLN A 69 2.07 0.17 -4.02
CA GLN A 69 2.24 0.14 -5.47
C GLN A 69 1.67 -1.14 -6.08
N GLU A 70 1.92 -2.30 -5.47
CA GLU A 70 1.37 -3.59 -5.91
C GLU A 70 -0.17 -3.60 -5.81
N ARG A 71 -0.75 -3.08 -4.72
CA ARG A 71 -2.20 -2.91 -4.56
C ARG A 71 -2.78 -2.02 -5.65
N LYS A 72 -2.16 -0.86 -5.91
CA LYS A 72 -2.60 0.08 -6.96
C LYS A 72 -2.48 -0.54 -8.36
N ALA A 73 -1.43 -1.32 -8.61
CA ALA A 73 -1.25 -2.02 -9.87
C ALA A 73 -2.30 -3.14 -10.07
N ALA A 74 -2.62 -3.90 -9.03
CA ALA A 74 -3.68 -4.91 -9.06
C ALA A 74 -5.05 -4.27 -9.30
N GLU A 75 -5.36 -3.17 -8.61
CA GLU A 75 -6.61 -2.43 -8.81
C GLU A 75 -6.68 -1.82 -10.21
N ARG A 76 -5.57 -1.27 -10.73
CA ARG A 76 -5.49 -0.82 -12.13
C ARG A 76 -5.81 -1.95 -13.11
N ARG A 77 -5.29 -3.16 -12.88
CA ARG A 77 -5.60 -4.33 -13.73
C ARG A 77 -7.09 -4.71 -13.65
N ARG A 78 -7.67 -4.76 -12.45
CA ARG A 78 -9.09 -5.03 -12.24
C ARG A 78 -9.99 -4.03 -12.98
N ILE A 79 -9.68 -2.73 -12.88
CA ILE A 79 -10.45 -1.68 -13.55
C ILE A 79 -10.35 -1.80 -15.08
N ILE A 80 -9.17 -2.15 -15.61
CA ILE A 80 -9.00 -2.36 -17.06
C ILE A 80 -9.85 -3.54 -17.53
N GLU A 81 -9.83 -4.66 -16.80
CA GLU A 81 -10.64 -5.83 -17.11
C GLU A 81 -12.13 -5.51 -17.09
N GLU A 82 -12.60 -4.77 -16.08
CA GLU A 82 -13.99 -4.33 -15.96
C GLU A 82 -14.42 -3.40 -17.11
N ARG A 83 -13.56 -2.45 -17.50
CA ARG A 83 -13.88 -1.46 -18.55
C ARG A 83 -13.77 -1.99 -19.98
N CYS A 84 -12.76 -2.82 -20.24
CA CYS A 84 -12.51 -3.38 -21.57
C CYS A 84 -13.38 -4.61 -21.83
N GLY A 85 -13.74 -5.36 -20.78
CA GLY A 85 -14.56 -6.56 -20.87
C GLY A 85 -13.88 -7.68 -21.66
N ARG A 86 -14.68 -8.62 -22.15
CA ARG A 86 -14.21 -9.72 -22.98
C ARG A 86 -14.17 -9.31 -24.46
N PRO A 87 -13.27 -9.89 -25.26
CA PRO A 87 -13.30 -9.75 -26.71
C PRO A 87 -14.68 -10.10 -27.27
N LYS A 88 -15.12 -9.35 -28.28
CA LYS A 88 -16.37 -9.64 -29.00
C LYS A 88 -16.14 -10.91 -29.83
N SER A 89 -17.05 -11.88 -29.74
CA SER A 89 -17.02 -13.07 -30.62
C SER A 89 -17.39 -12.65 -32.04
N LEU A 90 -16.71 -13.25 -33.01
CA LEU A 90 -16.87 -13.01 -34.44
C LEU A 90 -17.43 -14.23 -35.16
N ASP A 91 -17.67 -15.33 -34.45
CA ASP A 91 -17.90 -16.65 -35.05
C ASP A 91 -19.24 -16.74 -35.80
N ASP A 92 -20.24 -15.95 -35.38
CA ASP A 92 -21.58 -15.90 -35.97
C ASP A 92 -21.96 -14.52 -36.53
N ALA A 93 -20.99 -13.61 -36.70
CA ALA A 93 -21.27 -12.23 -37.09
C ALA A 93 -21.50 -12.10 -38.61
N ASN A 94 -22.60 -11.46 -39.02
CA ASN A 94 -22.83 -11.12 -40.43
C ASN A 94 -22.06 -9.84 -40.84
N GLU A 95 -22.01 -9.52 -42.14
CA GLU A 95 -21.28 -8.35 -42.65
C GLU A 95 -21.79 -7.02 -42.07
N ALA A 96 -23.11 -6.86 -41.91
CA ALA A 96 -23.70 -5.66 -41.32
C ALA A 96 -23.36 -5.51 -39.83
N ASP A 97 -23.31 -6.62 -39.09
CA ASP A 97 -22.89 -6.66 -37.69
C ASP A 97 -21.42 -6.27 -37.54
N LEU A 98 -20.56 -6.75 -38.46
CA LEU A 98 -19.15 -6.38 -38.50
C LEU A 98 -18.94 -4.89 -38.80
N GLN A 99 -19.67 -4.33 -39.78
CA GLN A 99 -19.60 -2.90 -40.08
C GLN A 99 -20.06 -2.05 -38.88
N SER A 100 -21.18 -2.40 -38.26
CA SER A 100 -21.69 -1.74 -37.05
C SER A 100 -20.68 -1.80 -35.91
N LEU A 101 -20.05 -2.95 -35.70
CA LEU A 101 -19.03 -3.14 -34.66
C LEU A 101 -17.81 -2.24 -34.89
N CYS A 102 -17.32 -2.17 -36.13
CA CYS A 102 -16.22 -1.27 -36.50
C CYS A 102 -16.55 0.19 -36.22
N THR A 103 -17.75 0.66 -36.61
CA THR A 103 -18.21 2.02 -36.33
C THR A 103 -18.31 2.30 -34.83
N GLN A 104 -18.85 1.35 -34.06
CA GLN A 104 -18.94 1.48 -32.60
C GLN A 104 -17.55 1.59 -31.94
N TYR A 105 -16.58 0.76 -32.35
CA TYR A 105 -15.21 0.85 -31.85
C TYR A 105 -14.55 2.17 -32.23
N HIS A 106 -14.71 2.63 -33.47
CA HIS A 106 -14.17 3.91 -33.91
C HIS A 106 -14.69 5.08 -33.06
N ASN A 107 -16.01 5.15 -32.86
CA ASN A 107 -16.64 6.18 -32.04
C ASN A 107 -16.18 6.10 -30.57
N LYS A 108 -16.03 4.89 -30.02
CA LYS A 108 -15.53 4.69 -28.66
C LYS A 108 -14.08 5.15 -28.52
N ILE A 109 -13.22 4.86 -29.49
CA ILE A 109 -11.81 5.29 -29.50
C ILE A 109 -11.74 6.82 -29.55
N ALA A 110 -12.48 7.46 -30.45
CA ALA A 110 -12.50 8.93 -30.58
C ALA A 110 -12.90 9.60 -29.25
N ARG A 111 -13.93 9.08 -28.58
CA ARG A 111 -14.34 9.59 -27.25
C ARG A 111 -13.27 9.39 -26.18
N LEU A 112 -12.68 8.20 -26.09
CA LEU A 112 -11.65 7.89 -25.10
C LEU A 112 -10.38 8.74 -25.30
N GLU A 113 -10.04 9.05 -26.54
CA GLU A 113 -8.90 9.93 -26.86
C GLU A 113 -9.18 11.38 -26.41
N GLY A 114 -10.41 11.87 -26.57
CA GLY A 114 -10.84 13.14 -26.00
C GLY A 114 -10.75 13.18 -24.48
N ASP A 115 -11.30 12.16 -23.80
CA ASP A 115 -11.22 12.04 -22.32
C ASP A 115 -9.76 11.99 -21.83
N LYS A 116 -8.89 11.29 -22.57
CA LYS A 116 -7.45 11.22 -22.28
C LYS A 116 -6.80 12.60 -22.40
N TYR A 117 -7.05 13.31 -23.50
CA TYR A 117 -6.51 14.65 -23.74
C TYR A 117 -6.89 15.62 -22.60
N ASP A 118 -8.15 15.64 -22.20
CA ASP A 118 -8.63 16.48 -21.09
C ASP A 118 -7.91 16.20 -19.77
N ILE A 119 -7.65 14.92 -19.48
CA ILE A 119 -6.89 14.50 -18.30
C ILE A 119 -5.44 14.95 -18.41
N GLU A 120 -4.79 14.74 -19.55
CA GLU A 120 -3.40 15.12 -19.78
C GLU A 120 -3.19 16.63 -19.61
N ILE A 121 -4.08 17.45 -20.17
CA ILE A 121 -4.05 18.91 -19.99
C ILE A 121 -4.25 19.30 -18.53
N LYS A 122 -5.21 18.70 -17.81
CA LYS A 122 -5.39 18.94 -16.36
C LYS A 122 -4.16 18.56 -15.56
N MET A 123 -3.50 17.45 -15.89
CA MET A 123 -2.25 17.03 -15.25
C MET A 123 -1.11 17.98 -15.54
N MET A 124 -1.00 18.49 -16.77
CA MET A 124 -0.03 19.50 -17.15
C MET A 124 -0.18 20.77 -16.32
N PHE A 125 -1.40 21.32 -16.20
CA PHE A 125 -1.65 22.50 -15.37
C PHE A 125 -1.30 22.26 -13.89
N ARG A 126 -1.72 21.12 -13.32
CA ARG A 126 -1.36 20.75 -11.94
C ARG A 126 0.16 20.63 -11.74
N ALA A 127 0.87 20.12 -12.74
CA ALA A 127 2.33 20.02 -12.67
C ALA A 127 3.01 21.40 -12.68
N LEU A 128 2.40 22.40 -13.34
CA LEU A 128 2.88 23.79 -13.29
C LEU A 128 2.58 24.45 -11.94
N GLU A 129 1.42 24.18 -11.34
CA GLU A 129 1.02 24.74 -10.03
C GLU A 129 1.88 24.27 -8.86
N VAL A 130 2.37 23.03 -8.93
CA VAL A 130 3.19 22.41 -7.87
C VAL A 130 4.68 22.78 -7.99
N LYS A 131 5.08 23.39 -9.10
CA LYS A 131 6.46 23.76 -9.41
C LYS A 131 6.84 25.11 -8.80
#